data_AF-A0A5N5SWC8-F1
#
_entry.id   AF-A0A5N5SWC8-F1
#
_cell.length_a   1.000
_cell.length_b   1.000
_cell.length_c   1.000
_cell.angle_alpha   90.00
_cell.angle_beta   90.00
_cell.angle_gamma   90.00
#
_symmetry.space_group_name_H-M   'P 1'
#
loop_
_entity.id
_entity.type
_entity.pdbx_description
1 polymer ?
#
loop_
_entity_poly.entity_id
_entity_poly.type
_entity_poly.pdbx_seq_one_letter_code
_entity_poly.pdbx_strand_id
1 'polypeptide(L)'
;MNKFINIWATVGLVLHSIRKDFPEVNRSNARRVLLHNLTFNSTGTYRCEVSADAPHFRTYTNESRMVVVEFPKSHPIITGAKSHYRVGETAWLNCTSSKSHPAAQLTWFINREKADERNLRYYHKWIHKDGLESIRLGLVFK
;
A
#
# COMPACT_ATOMS: atom_id res chain seq x y z
N MET A 1 8.97 37.71 12.87
CA MET A 1 9.45 36.93 11.71
C MET A 1 8.51 35.74 11.54
N ASN A 2 7.68 35.73 10.49
CA ASN A 2 6.76 34.62 10.25
C ASN A 2 7.56 33.43 9.68
N LYS A 3 7.80 32.41 10.51
CA LYS A 3 8.36 31.14 10.04
C LYS A 3 7.25 30.37 9.33
N PHE A 4 7.39 30.15 8.04
CA PHE A 4 6.54 29.22 7.30
C PHE A 4 6.88 27.78 7.73
N ILE A 5 5.89 27.02 8.19
CA ILE A 5 6.06 25.60 8.53
C ILE A 5 5.57 24.79 7.32
N ASN A 6 6.46 23.99 6.74
CA ASN A 6 6.13 23.16 5.59
C ASN A 6 5.70 21.78 6.06
N ILE A 7 4.49 21.36 5.69
CA ILE A 7 3.92 20.08 6.12
C ILE A 7 3.55 19.26 4.90
N TRP A 8 4.04 18.02 4.85
CA TRP A 8 3.82 17.09 3.75
C TRP A 8 3.44 15.71 4.27
N ALA A 9 2.68 14.96 3.47
CA ALA A 9 2.45 13.56 3.72
C ALA A 9 2.64 12.72 2.46
N THR A 10 3.24 11.56 2.62
CA THR A 10 3.49 10.62 1.51
C THR A 10 2.67 9.36 1.70
N VAL A 11 2.26 8.75 0.59
CA VAL A 11 1.69 7.40 0.57
C VAL A 11 2.78 6.42 0.13
N GLY A 12 3.06 5.43 0.97
CA GLY A 12 3.89 4.27 0.64
C GLY A 12 3.03 3.00 0.55
N LEU A 13 3.39 2.11 -0.37
CA LEU A 13 2.93 0.72 -0.36
C LEU A 13 4.14 -0.16 -0.08
N VAL A 14 4.02 -1.07 0.87
CA VAL A 14 5.05 -2.09 1.12
C VAL A 14 4.91 -3.16 0.05
N LEU A 15 5.68 -3.03 -1.03
CA LEU A 15 5.64 -3.94 -2.17
C LEU A 15 6.72 -5.00 -2.02
N HIS A 16 6.35 -6.28 -1.95
CA HIS A 16 7.30 -7.39 -1.84
C HIS A 16 7.59 -8.12 -3.17
N SER A 17 6.85 -7.88 -4.26
CA SER A 17 7.18 -8.38 -5.61
C SER A 17 6.11 -7.91 -6.60
N ILE A 18 6.44 -7.03 -7.56
CA ILE A 18 5.57 -6.81 -8.73
C ILE A 18 6.42 -6.78 -9.99
N ARG A 19 6.20 -7.78 -10.85
CA ARG A 19 6.56 -7.76 -12.27
C ARG A 19 5.38 -7.13 -13.01
N LYS A 20 5.56 -5.97 -13.64
CA LYS A 20 4.55 -5.39 -14.55
C LYS A 20 4.76 -6.02 -15.93
N ASP A 21 4.00 -7.06 -16.25
CA ASP A 21 3.95 -7.59 -17.61
C ASP A 21 2.52 -7.43 -18.17
N PHE A 22 2.41 -6.74 -19.31
CA PHE A 22 1.23 -6.60 -20.16
C PHE A 22 1.69 -6.77 -21.62
N PRO A 23 0.92 -7.39 -22.54
CA PRO A 23 0.44 -8.77 -22.58
C PRO A 23 1.18 -9.63 -23.64
N GLU A 24 1.24 -10.94 -23.41
CA GLU A 24 1.11 -11.95 -24.48
C GLU A 24 -0.19 -12.72 -24.21
N VAL A 25 -1.17 -12.55 -25.09
CA VAL A 25 -2.50 -13.17 -24.99
C VAL A 25 -2.39 -14.65 -25.36
N ASN A 26 -2.90 -15.51 -24.47
CA ASN A 26 -3.13 -16.95 -24.66
C ASN A 26 -1.90 -17.84 -24.91
N ARG A 27 -1.19 -18.23 -23.84
CA ARG A 27 -0.62 -19.60 -23.69
C ARG A 27 -0.03 -19.79 -22.28
N SER A 28 -0.82 -20.36 -21.38
CA SER A 28 -0.21 -21.15 -20.31
C SER A 28 0.60 -22.28 -20.95
N ASN A 29 1.76 -22.60 -20.38
CA ASN A 29 2.63 -23.67 -20.85
C ASN A 29 3.30 -24.37 -19.66
N ALA A 30 4.24 -25.28 -19.93
CA ALA A 30 4.92 -26.05 -18.88
C ALA A 30 5.67 -25.22 -17.82
N ARG A 31 5.90 -23.92 -18.04
CA ARG A 31 6.66 -23.03 -17.14
C ARG A 31 5.93 -21.73 -16.78
N ARG A 32 4.80 -21.42 -17.41
CA ARG A 32 4.06 -20.16 -17.23
C ARG A 32 2.58 -20.44 -17.12
N VAL A 33 1.94 -19.85 -16.12
CA VAL A 33 0.49 -19.92 -15.92
C VAL A 33 -0.06 -18.50 -16.01
N LEU A 34 -1.00 -18.29 -16.93
CA LEU A 34 -1.74 -17.04 -17.03
C LEU A 34 -3.02 -17.15 -16.20
N LEU A 35 -3.20 -16.22 -15.26
CA LEU A 35 -4.40 -16.12 -14.43
C LEU A 35 -5.25 -14.94 -14.91
N HIS A 36 -6.53 -15.18 -15.16
CA HIS A 36 -7.50 -14.17 -15.59
C HIS A 36 -8.47 -13.82 -14.47
N ASN A 37 -9.08 -12.63 -14.54
CA ASN A 37 -10.14 -12.19 -13.64
C ASN A 37 -9.75 -12.31 -12.15
N LEU A 38 -8.54 -11.88 -11.82
CA LEU A 38 -8.04 -11.89 -10.45
C LEU A 38 -8.86 -10.96 -9.56
N THR A 39 -9.12 -11.41 -8.34
CA THR A 39 -9.76 -10.62 -7.27
C THR A 39 -8.82 -10.53 -6.07
N PHE A 40 -9.13 -9.72 -5.06
CA PHE A 40 -8.29 -9.67 -3.85
C PHE A 40 -8.16 -11.03 -3.14
N ASN A 41 -9.19 -11.88 -3.24
CA ASN A 41 -9.17 -13.26 -2.72
C ASN A 41 -8.23 -14.20 -3.49
N SER A 42 -7.73 -13.80 -4.66
CA SER A 42 -6.70 -14.53 -5.39
C SER A 42 -5.29 -14.33 -4.79
N THR A 43 -5.14 -13.49 -3.76
CA THR A 43 -3.88 -13.39 -3.00
C THR A 43 -3.62 -14.69 -2.25
N GLY A 44 -2.44 -15.28 -2.44
CA GLY A 44 -2.12 -16.58 -1.82
C GLY A 44 -0.73 -17.11 -2.19
N THR A 45 -0.39 -18.26 -1.63
CA THR A 45 0.80 -19.01 -2.01
C THR A 45 0.45 -19.93 -3.17
N TYR A 46 1.17 -19.80 -4.27
CA TYR A 46 1.05 -20.61 -5.46
C TYR A 46 2.20 -21.59 -5.52
N ARG A 47 1.89 -22.87 -5.77
CA ARG A 47 2.84 -23.97 -5.83
C ARG A 47 2.94 -24.48 -7.26
N CYS A 48 4.16 -24.59 -7.76
CA CYS A 48 4.48 -25.31 -8.99
C CYS A 48 4.98 -26.71 -8.59
N GLU A 49 4.44 -27.74 -9.22
CA GLU A 49 4.80 -29.13 -8.97
C GLU A 49 5.09 -29.85 -10.29
N VAL A 50 6.19 -30.60 -10.34
CA VAL A 50 6.61 -31.39 -11.49
C VAL A 50 6.92 -32.80 -11.01
N SER A 51 6.23 -33.80 -11.56
CA SER A 51 6.37 -35.20 -11.18
C SER A 51 6.87 -36.04 -12.35
N ALA A 52 7.85 -36.91 -12.09
CA ALA A 52 8.34 -37.93 -13.00
C ALA A 52 7.52 -39.23 -12.86
N ASP A 53 7.31 -39.94 -13.97
CA ASP A 53 6.55 -41.19 -14.04
C ASP A 53 7.46 -42.43 -13.88
N ALA A 54 6.87 -43.63 -13.94
CA ALA A 54 7.53 -44.91 -13.79
C ALA A 54 8.83 -45.04 -14.61
N PRO A 55 9.86 -45.75 -14.10
CA PRO A 55 9.89 -46.52 -12.84
C PRO A 55 10.30 -45.71 -11.60
N HIS A 56 10.64 -44.42 -11.75
CA HIS A 56 11.15 -43.59 -10.67
C HIS A 56 10.26 -42.37 -10.43
N PHE A 57 9.27 -42.54 -9.56
CA PHE A 57 8.40 -41.45 -9.12
C PHE A 57 9.19 -40.42 -8.29
N ARG A 58 9.40 -39.24 -8.85
CA ARG A 58 10.04 -38.10 -8.17
C ARG A 58 9.22 -36.85 -8.38
N THR A 59 8.99 -36.08 -7.32
CA THR A 59 8.21 -34.84 -7.38
C THR A 59 9.07 -33.67 -6.91
N TYR A 60 9.16 -32.63 -7.72
CA TYR A 60 9.84 -31.38 -7.42
C TYR A 60 8.82 -30.26 -7.29
N THR A 61 8.95 -29.48 -6.22
CA THR A 61 7.98 -28.44 -5.87
C THR A 61 8.66 -27.13 -5.56
N ASN A 62 8.07 -26.03 -5.99
CA ASN A 62 8.49 -24.68 -5.63
C ASN A 62 7.26 -23.82 -5.34
N GLU A 63 7.38 -22.87 -4.42
CA GLU A 63 6.26 -22.06 -3.94
C GLU A 63 6.63 -20.58 -3.94
N SER A 64 5.66 -19.73 -4.29
CA SER A 64 5.80 -18.29 -4.21
C SER A 64 4.48 -17.65 -3.81
N ARG A 65 4.57 -16.57 -3.02
CA ARG A 65 3.40 -15.79 -2.62
C ARG A 65 3.09 -14.72 -3.66
N MET A 66 1.87 -14.73 -4.18
CA MET A 66 1.31 -13.68 -5.03
C MET A 66 0.39 -12.78 -4.20
N VAL A 67 0.49 -11.47 -4.38
CA VAL A 67 -0.41 -10.48 -3.77
C VAL A 67 -1.04 -9.67 -4.88
N VAL A 68 -2.38 -9.64 -4.90
CA VAL A 68 -3.13 -8.76 -5.80
C VAL A 68 -3.22 -7.38 -5.15
N VAL A 69 -2.78 -6.36 -5.87
CA VAL A 69 -2.78 -4.97 -5.36
C VAL A 69 -3.58 -4.04 -6.25
N GLU A 70 -4.19 -3.03 -5.63
CA GLU A 70 -4.73 -1.86 -6.32
C GLU A 70 -4.09 -0.61 -5.74
N PHE A 71 -3.40 0.15 -6.60
CA PHE A 71 -2.72 1.38 -6.20
C PHE A 71 -3.74 2.51 -5.95
N PRO A 72 -3.49 3.39 -4.95
CA PRO A 72 -4.28 4.60 -4.80
C PRO A 72 -4.22 5.45 -6.07
N LYS A 73 -5.38 5.83 -6.60
CA LYS A 73 -5.49 6.58 -7.87
C LYS A 73 -5.20 8.07 -7.72
N SER A 74 -5.10 8.56 -6.49
CA SER A 74 -4.85 9.96 -6.17
C SER A 74 -3.95 10.09 -4.94
N HIS A 75 -3.31 11.26 -4.84
CA HIS A 75 -2.53 11.65 -3.69
C HIS A 75 -3.39 11.72 -2.41
N PRO A 76 -2.76 11.58 -1.23
CA PRO A 76 -3.49 11.73 0.03
C PRO A 76 -3.96 13.17 0.21
N ILE A 77 -5.08 13.34 0.91
CA ILE A 77 -5.67 14.65 1.17
C ILE A 77 -5.34 15.05 2.60
N ILE A 78 -4.73 16.23 2.76
CA ILE A 78 -4.47 16.86 4.06
C ILE A 78 -5.61 17.83 4.39
N THR A 79 -6.17 17.71 5.59
CA THR A 79 -7.18 18.62 6.13
C THR A 79 -6.74 19.19 7.48
N GLY A 80 -7.27 20.37 7.85
CA GLY A 80 -6.90 21.07 9.10
C GLY A 80 -5.64 21.94 9.03
N ALA A 81 -4.95 21.95 7.87
CA ALA A 81 -3.81 22.83 7.63
C ALA A 81 -4.24 24.31 7.58
N LYS A 82 -3.45 25.18 8.22
CA LYS A 82 -3.56 26.64 8.12
C LYS A 82 -2.38 27.20 7.35
N SER A 83 -2.58 28.35 6.68
CA SER A 83 -1.50 29.05 5.98
C SER A 83 -0.47 29.65 6.94
N HIS A 84 -0.84 29.88 8.20
CA HIS A 84 0.01 30.39 9.25
C HIS A 84 -0.45 29.86 10.62
N TYR A 85 0.51 29.62 11.50
CA TYR A 85 0.30 29.25 12.90
C TYR A 85 0.98 30.28 13.79
N ARG A 86 0.35 30.63 14.91
CA ARG A 86 0.97 31.49 15.93
C ARG A 86 1.93 30.66 16.79
N VAL A 87 2.94 31.31 17.36
CA VAL A 87 3.83 30.64 18.31
C VAL A 87 3.02 30.14 19.51
N GLY A 88 3.13 28.84 19.82
CA GLY A 88 2.37 28.17 20.88
C GLY A 88 0.98 27.68 20.45
N GLU A 89 0.54 27.96 19.22
CA GLU A 89 -0.71 27.42 18.67
C GLU A 89 -0.54 25.94 18.32
N THR A 90 -1.47 25.10 18.78
CA THR A 90 -1.45 23.68 18.42
C THR A 90 -2.06 23.46 17.04
N ALA A 91 -1.30 22.82 16.15
CA ALA A 91 -1.78 22.40 14.85
C ALA A 91 -2.45 21.03 14.94
N TRP A 92 -3.62 20.88 14.30
CA TRP A 92 -4.38 19.64 14.22
C TRP A 92 -4.66 19.30 12.77
N LEU A 93 -3.93 18.34 12.23
CA LEU A 93 -4.05 17.96 10.82
C LEU A 93 -4.41 16.49 10.68
N ASN A 94 -5.11 16.18 9.60
CA ASN A 94 -5.41 14.81 9.19
C ASN A 94 -4.96 14.59 7.76
N CYS A 95 -4.28 13.48 7.54
CA CYS A 95 -3.94 13.00 6.21
C CYS A 95 -4.78 11.76 5.94
N THR A 96 -5.53 11.76 4.83
CA THR A 96 -6.37 10.63 4.42
C THR A 96 -5.89 10.08 3.09
N SER A 97 -5.65 8.77 3.01
CA SER A 97 -5.25 8.12 1.77
C SER A 97 -6.44 7.95 0.82
N SER A 98 -6.19 7.98 -0.48
CA SER A 98 -7.11 7.40 -1.45
C SER A 98 -7.24 5.89 -1.22
N LYS A 99 -8.29 5.29 -1.75
CA LYS A 99 -8.59 3.87 -1.58
C LYS A 99 -7.54 2.99 -2.29
N SER A 100 -7.04 1.96 -1.62
CA SER A 100 -6.03 1.03 -2.16
C SER A 100 -6.20 -0.38 -1.58
N HIS A 101 -5.56 -1.37 -2.20
CA HIS A 101 -5.41 -2.70 -1.61
C HIS A 101 -3.98 -3.19 -1.77
N PRO A 102 -3.28 -3.59 -0.69
CA PRO A 102 -3.68 -3.41 0.70
C PRO A 102 -3.80 -1.92 1.09
N ALA A 103 -4.27 -1.65 2.30
CA ALA A 103 -4.28 -0.33 2.90
C ALA A 103 -2.90 0.35 2.77
N ALA A 104 -2.91 1.58 2.30
CA ALA A 104 -1.69 2.36 2.14
C ALA A 104 -1.02 2.67 3.48
N GLN A 105 0.25 3.06 3.47
CA GLN A 105 0.96 3.59 4.63
C GLN A 105 1.16 5.09 4.47
N LEU A 106 0.78 5.86 5.49
CA LEU A 106 0.95 7.30 5.52
C LEU A 106 2.15 7.67 6.39
N THR A 107 2.92 8.67 5.95
CA THR A 107 4.02 9.25 6.73
C THR A 107 3.91 10.77 6.68
N TRP A 108 4.06 11.42 7.83
CA TRP A 108 4.09 12.88 7.95
C TRP A 108 5.53 13.41 7.98
N PHE A 109 5.72 14.57 7.36
CA PHE A 109 6.95 15.33 7.40
C PHE A 109 6.67 16.77 7.81
N ILE A 110 7.43 17.28 8.78
CA ILE A 110 7.42 18.68 9.22
C ILE A 110 8.80 19.25 8.88
N ASN A 111 8.84 20.30 8.06
CA ASN A 111 10.09 20.93 7.61
C ASN A 111 11.12 19.93 7.02
N ARG A 112 10.63 18.94 6.26
CA ARG A 112 11.40 17.85 5.61
C ARG A 112 11.91 16.76 6.56
N GLU A 113 11.60 16.85 7.85
CA GLU A 113 11.92 15.81 8.82
C GLU A 113 10.69 14.97 9.10
N LYS A 114 10.87 13.64 9.26
CA LYS A 114 9.78 12.74 9.62
C LYS A 114 9.22 13.15 10.97
N ALA A 115 7.90 13.29 11.07
CA ALA A 115 7.24 13.65 12.32
C ALA A 115 7.48 12.56 13.40
N ASP A 116 7.72 13.00 14.64
CA ASP A 116 7.81 12.13 15.82
C ASP A 116 6.49 11.37 16.02
N GLU A 117 6.57 10.08 16.35
CA GLU A 117 5.42 9.22 16.63
C GLU A 117 4.53 9.75 17.77
N ARG A 118 5.09 10.49 18.73
CA ARG A 118 4.34 11.14 19.82
C ARG A 118 3.31 12.15 19.32
N ASN A 119 3.60 12.77 18.16
CA ASN A 119 2.76 13.75 17.50
C ASN A 119 1.74 13.08 16.55
N LEU A 120 1.81 11.77 16.36
CA LEU A 120 0.92 11.04 15.47
C LEU A 120 -0.35 10.58 16.20
N ARG A 121 -1.45 10.55 15.45
CA ARG A 121 -2.74 10.00 15.90
C ARG A 121 -3.23 8.98 14.89
N TYR A 122 -3.25 7.72 15.30
CA TYR A 122 -3.65 6.62 14.43
C TYR A 122 -5.17 6.42 14.49
N TYR A 123 -5.77 6.26 13.32
CA TYR A 123 -7.18 5.92 13.18
C TYR A 123 -7.32 4.52 12.60
N HIS A 124 -8.46 3.89 12.86
CA HIS A 124 -8.78 2.62 12.21
C HIS A 124 -8.93 2.83 10.70
N LYS A 125 -8.40 1.90 9.92
CA LYS A 125 -8.65 1.83 8.48
C LYS A 125 -10.12 1.52 8.23
N TRP A 126 -10.69 2.00 7.14
CA TRP A 126 -12.04 1.60 6.76
C TRP A 126 -12.04 0.93 5.39
N ILE A 127 -12.90 -0.08 5.27
CA ILE A 127 -13.05 -0.91 4.09
C ILE A 127 -14.27 -0.40 3.31
N HIS A 128 -14.05 -0.10 2.05
CA HIS A 128 -15.09 0.34 1.11
C HIS A 128 -15.87 -0.88 0.60
N LYS A 129 -17.03 -0.64 -0.03
CA LYS A 129 -17.88 -1.72 -0.56
C LYS A 129 -17.19 -2.59 -1.61
N ASP A 130 -16.16 -2.07 -2.28
CA ASP A 130 -15.35 -2.75 -3.28
C ASP A 130 -14.16 -3.52 -2.69
N GLY A 131 -14.02 -3.56 -1.36
CA GLY A 131 -12.91 -4.24 -0.67
C GLY A 131 -11.60 -3.44 -0.64
N LEU A 132 -11.58 -2.24 -1.22
CA LEU A 132 -10.47 -1.32 -1.07
C LEU A 132 -10.47 -0.71 0.32
N GLU A 133 -9.30 -0.24 0.75
CA GLU A 133 -9.06 0.24 2.09
C GLU A 133 -8.54 1.68 2.03
N SER A 134 -9.02 2.52 2.93
CA SER A 134 -8.46 3.86 3.17
C SER A 134 -8.01 4.00 4.61
N ILE A 135 -6.96 4.78 4.81
CA ILE A 135 -6.41 5.07 6.14
C ILE A 135 -6.38 6.57 6.41
N ARG A 136 -6.39 6.91 7.70
CA ARG A 136 -6.17 8.27 8.18
C ARG A 136 -5.06 8.29 9.22
N LEU A 137 -4.15 9.25 9.09
CA LEU A 137 -3.11 9.52 10.06
C LEU A 137 -3.18 11.00 10.47
N GLY A 138 -3.44 11.25 11.74
CA GLY A 138 -3.44 12.59 12.31
C GLY A 138 -2.04 13.04 12.72
N LEU A 139 -1.82 14.35 12.69
CA LEU A 139 -0.62 15.03 13.15
C LEU A 139 -1.01 16.16 14.10
N VAL A 140 -0.42 16.17 15.29
CA VAL A 140 -0.66 17.16 16.35
C VAL A 140 0.66 17.65 16.91
N PHE A 141 0.95 18.94 16.79
CA PHE A 141 2.18 19.55 17.32
C PHE A 141 1.97 21.02 17.71
N LYS A 142 2.89 21.57 18.50
CA LYS A 142 2.90 22.95 19.01
C LYS A 142 4.12 23.72 18.51
#